data_AF-T0Q3V1-F1
#
_entry.id   AF-T0Q3V1-F1
#
_cell.length_a   1.000
_cell.length_b   1.000
_cell.length_c   1.000
_cell.angle_alpha   90.00
_cell.angle_beta   90.00
_cell.angle_gamma   90.00
#
_symmetry.space_group_name_H-M   'P 1'
#
loop_
_entity.id
_entity.type
_entity.pdbx_description
1 polymer ?
#
loop_
_entity_poly.entity_id
_entity_poly.type
_entity_poly.pdbx_seq_one_letter_code
_entity_poly.pdbx_strand_id
1 'polypeptide(L)'
;MADAKRAVVKTDEVSRNQIWREHLKKELLTEGPSTAFQFNPKTLSSVAPKPTSMKPSDFTAADANNATPPNEIETKVRQGIKNPQERSDVPCTEAQKIGWAHDQAWKNGRAETNKRWYRGRGSTDVTVFAENYCAMAGCSPFADKSTR
;
A
#
# COMPACT_ATOMS: atom_id res chain seq x y z
N MET A 1 -46.46 22.73 -33.79
CA MET A 1 -45.18 22.00 -33.68
C MET A 1 -45.51 20.54 -33.95
N ALA A 2 -45.38 20.08 -35.19
CA ALA A 2 -45.85 18.77 -35.61
C ALA A 2 -44.81 17.70 -35.27
N ASP A 3 -45.22 16.68 -34.50
CA ASP A 3 -44.45 15.47 -34.23
C ASP A 3 -44.13 14.76 -35.54
N ALA A 4 -42.84 14.75 -35.91
CA ALA A 4 -42.34 13.99 -37.03
C ALA A 4 -42.45 12.49 -36.70
N LYS A 5 -43.48 11.84 -37.26
CA LYS A 5 -43.63 10.38 -37.25
C LYS A 5 -42.33 9.75 -37.77
N ARG A 6 -41.56 9.16 -36.86
CA ARG A 6 -40.32 8.44 -37.16
C ARG A 6 -40.67 7.29 -38.11
N ALA A 7 -40.29 7.40 -39.37
CA ALA A 7 -40.49 6.35 -40.36
C ALA A 7 -39.76 5.09 -39.87
N VAL A 8 -40.51 4.01 -39.65
CA VAL A 8 -39.95 2.69 -39.32
C VAL A 8 -39.22 2.20 -40.57
N VAL A 9 -37.92 2.45 -40.63
CA VAL A 9 -37.06 1.88 -41.68
C VAL A 9 -37.08 0.37 -41.49
N LYS A 10 -37.69 -0.35 -42.45
CA LYS A 10 -37.56 -1.81 -42.54
C LYS A 10 -36.06 -2.10 -42.70
N THR A 11 -35.42 -2.50 -41.61
CA THR A 11 -34.01 -2.92 -41.63
C THR A 11 -33.89 -4.17 -42.48
N ASP A 12 -33.03 -4.09 -43.49
CA ASP A 12 -32.66 -5.22 -44.33
C ASP A 12 -32.15 -6.40 -43.49
N GLU A 13 -32.49 -7.63 -43.86
CA GLU A 13 -32.10 -8.83 -43.10
C GLU A 13 -30.59 -8.99 -43.03
N VAL A 14 -29.88 -8.58 -44.10
CA VAL A 14 -28.41 -8.57 -44.12
C VAL A 14 -27.85 -7.63 -43.05
N SER A 15 -28.44 -6.44 -42.91
CA SER A 15 -28.03 -5.46 -41.88
C SER A 15 -28.30 -5.96 -40.47
N ARG A 16 -29.42 -6.67 -40.25
CA ARG A 16 -29.75 -7.29 -38.97
C ARG A 16 -28.76 -8.41 -38.60
N ASN A 17 -28.40 -9.24 -39.57
CA ASN A 17 -27.42 -10.30 -39.40
C ASN A 17 -26.02 -9.76 -39.13
N GLN A 18 -25.66 -8.61 -39.72
CA GLN A 18 -24.39 -7.94 -39.47
C GLN A 18 -24.31 -7.36 -38.05
N ILE A 19 -25.37 -6.69 -37.58
CA ILE A 19 -25.46 -6.19 -36.20
C ILE A 19 -25.34 -7.34 -35.20
N TRP A 20 -26.00 -8.47 -35.48
CA TRP A 20 -25.95 -9.66 -34.64
C TRP A 20 -24.54 -10.25 -34.58
N ARG A 21 -23.86 -10.38 -35.73
CA ARG A 21 -22.46 -10.83 -35.80
C ARG A 21 -21.51 -9.91 -35.04
N GLU A 22 -21.72 -8.59 -35.07
CA GLU A 22 -20.92 -7.67 -34.28
C GLU A 22 -21.18 -7.79 -32.78
N HIS A 23 -22.43 -8.04 -32.36
CA HIS A 23 -22.75 -8.32 -30.96
C HIS A 23 -22.05 -9.58 -30.48
N LEU A 24 -22.13 -10.69 -31.23
CA LEU A 24 -21.43 -11.92 -30.89
C LEU A 24 -19.91 -11.73 -30.80
N LYS A 25 -19.31 -10.91 -31.67
CA LYS A 25 -17.88 -10.59 -31.58
C LYS A 25 -17.55 -9.80 -30.31
N LYS A 26 -18.40 -8.85 -29.92
CA LYS A 26 -18.22 -8.07 -28.68
C LYS A 26 -18.37 -8.95 -27.45
N GLU A 27 -19.38 -9.82 -27.42
CA GLU A 27 -19.58 -10.78 -26.34
C GLU A 27 -18.36 -11.70 -26.21
N LEU A 28 -17.88 -12.30 -27.30
CA LEU A 28 -16.69 -13.15 -27.28
C LEU A 28 -15.42 -12.43 -26.79
N LEU A 29 -15.24 -11.15 -27.16
CA LEU A 29 -14.13 -10.32 -26.68
C LEU A 29 -14.24 -9.98 -25.18
N THR A 30 -15.46 -10.01 -24.63
CA THR A 30 -15.75 -9.65 -23.24
C THR A 30 -15.91 -10.89 -22.34
N GLU A 31 -16.14 -12.07 -22.91
CA GLU A 31 -16.26 -13.37 -22.24
C GLU A 31 -14.93 -13.93 -21.74
N GLY A 32 -13.78 -13.36 -22.15
CA GLY A 32 -12.51 -13.66 -21.51
C GLY A 32 -12.55 -13.29 -20.03
N PRO A 33 -11.82 -13.98 -19.14
CA PRO A 33 -11.71 -13.57 -17.74
C PRO A 33 -11.30 -12.09 -17.71
N SER A 34 -12.21 -11.23 -17.24
CA SER A 34 -12.14 -9.75 -17.33
C SER A 34 -10.90 -9.14 -16.69
N THR A 35 -10.09 -9.93 -16.00
CA THR A 35 -8.88 -9.47 -15.33
C THR A 35 -7.75 -10.44 -15.63
N ALA A 36 -6.63 -9.92 -16.14
CA ALA A 36 -5.36 -10.59 -15.93
C ALA A 36 -5.25 -10.85 -14.41
N PHE A 37 -5.10 -12.11 -13.99
CA PHE A 37 -5.03 -12.47 -12.58
C PHE A 37 -3.99 -11.57 -11.87
N GLN A 38 -4.48 -10.59 -11.11
CA GLN A 38 -3.61 -9.70 -10.36
C GLN A 38 -3.30 -10.38 -9.03
N PHE A 39 -2.04 -10.73 -8.88
CA PHE A 39 -1.49 -11.24 -7.63
C PHE A 39 -1.59 -10.16 -6.55
N ASN A 40 -2.40 -10.38 -5.51
CA ASN A 40 -2.44 -9.52 -4.34
C ASN A 40 -1.46 -10.05 -3.29
N PRO A 41 -0.30 -9.40 -3.09
CA PRO A 41 0.72 -9.91 -2.18
C PRO A 41 0.29 -9.91 -0.71
N LYS A 42 -0.77 -9.19 -0.34
CA LYS A 42 -1.26 -9.10 1.05
C LYS A 42 -2.09 -10.31 1.48
N THR A 43 -2.66 -11.05 0.54
CA THR A 43 -3.58 -12.17 0.81
C THR A 43 -2.91 -13.53 0.69
N LEU A 44 -1.57 -13.57 0.60
CA LEU A 44 -0.82 -14.81 0.39
C LEU A 44 -0.32 -15.35 1.71
N SER A 45 -0.56 -16.64 1.93
CA SER A 45 0.14 -17.43 2.93
C SER A 45 1.33 -18.13 2.27
N SER A 46 2.51 -17.98 2.86
CA SER A 46 3.65 -18.82 2.48
C SER A 46 3.42 -20.20 3.08
N VAL A 47 3.18 -21.19 2.22
CA VAL A 47 3.14 -22.59 2.62
C VAL A 47 4.50 -23.18 2.31
N ALA A 48 5.26 -23.50 3.35
CA ALA A 48 6.52 -24.21 3.17
C ALA A 48 6.24 -25.57 2.50
N PRO A 49 7.08 -25.99 1.54
CA PRO A 49 6.98 -27.34 0.99
C PRO A 49 7.15 -28.36 2.12
N LYS A 50 6.60 -29.56 1.92
CA LYS A 50 6.75 -30.64 2.91
C LYS A 50 8.24 -30.93 3.10
N PRO A 51 8.71 -31.15 4.34
CA PRO A 51 10.14 -31.35 4.63
C PRO A 51 10.72 -32.60 3.93
N THR A 52 9.87 -33.54 3.54
CA THR A 52 10.26 -34.74 2.78
C THR A 52 10.34 -34.53 1.26
N SER A 53 9.91 -33.38 0.75
CA SER A 53 9.88 -33.14 -0.70
C SER A 53 11.17 -32.55 -1.27
N MET A 54 12.13 -32.13 -0.42
CA MET A 54 13.40 -31.55 -0.85
C MET A 54 14.56 -32.35 -0.25
N LYS A 55 15.58 -32.66 -1.06
CA LYS A 55 16.80 -33.29 -0.59
C LYS A 55 17.78 -32.21 -0.09
N PRO A 56 18.62 -32.50 0.91
CA PRO A 56 19.63 -31.56 1.41
C PRO A 56 20.56 -31.01 0.32
N SER A 57 20.80 -31.78 -0.76
CA SER A 57 21.56 -31.38 -1.95
C SER A 57 20.92 -30.27 -2.77
N ASP A 58 19.61 -30.07 -2.65
CA ASP A 58 18.86 -29.12 -3.47
C ASP A 58 18.98 -27.69 -2.91
N PHE A 59 19.37 -27.53 -1.64
CA PHE A 59 19.59 -26.24 -1.00
C PHE A 59 20.82 -25.50 -1.55
N THR A 60 21.82 -26.21 -2.07
CA THR A 60 23.05 -25.59 -2.60
C THR A 60 22.94 -25.29 -4.10
N ALA A 61 21.99 -25.90 -4.80
CA ALA A 61 21.77 -25.72 -6.24
C ALA A 61 20.79 -24.57 -6.58
N ALA A 62 19.96 -24.15 -5.61
CA ALA A 62 18.92 -23.14 -5.81
C ALA A 62 19.47 -21.72 -6.09
N ASP A 63 20.70 -21.41 -5.66
CA ASP A 63 21.30 -20.09 -5.85
C ASP A 63 21.92 -19.88 -7.24
N ALA A 64 22.24 -20.95 -7.98
CA ALA A 64 23.02 -20.83 -9.22
C ALA A 64 22.18 -20.69 -10.50
N ASN A 65 20.97 -21.27 -10.55
CA ASN A 65 20.22 -21.40 -11.82
C ASN A 65 18.70 -21.12 -11.74
N ASN A 66 18.14 -20.78 -10.57
CA ASN A 66 16.67 -20.56 -10.42
C ASN A 66 16.29 -19.19 -9.82
N ALA A 67 17.22 -18.28 -9.60
CA ALA A 67 16.97 -16.97 -8.99
C ALA A 67 16.44 -15.91 -9.98
N THR A 68 15.51 -16.28 -10.87
CA THR A 68 14.63 -15.28 -11.50
C THR A 68 13.19 -15.65 -11.12
N PRO A 69 12.74 -15.36 -9.89
CA PRO A 69 11.31 -15.14 -9.70
C PRO A 69 10.89 -14.15 -10.79
N PRO A 70 9.73 -14.33 -11.45
CA PRO A 70 9.34 -13.49 -12.55
C PRO A 70 9.46 -12.05 -12.06
N ASN A 71 10.35 -11.25 -12.65
CA ASN A 71 10.74 -9.93 -12.17
C ASN A 71 9.51 -9.07 -11.80
N GLU A 72 8.39 -9.34 -12.45
CA GLU A 72 7.07 -8.78 -12.19
C GLU A 72 6.52 -8.99 -10.76
N ILE A 73 6.72 -10.16 -10.14
CA ILE A 73 6.21 -10.44 -8.79
C ILE A 73 7.04 -9.67 -7.76
N GLU A 74 8.36 -9.75 -7.84
CA GLU A 74 9.23 -9.01 -6.92
C GLU A 74 9.04 -7.51 -7.06
N THR A 75 8.92 -7.00 -8.28
CA THR A 75 8.67 -5.58 -8.52
C THR A 75 7.33 -5.15 -7.94
N LYS A 76 6.26 -5.93 -8.09
CA LYS A 76 4.93 -5.65 -7.49
C LYS A 76 4.97 -5.69 -5.96
N VAL A 77 5.68 -6.64 -5.35
CA VAL A 77 5.85 -6.72 -3.89
C VAL A 77 6.61 -5.49 -3.39
N ARG A 78 7.73 -5.14 -4.04
CA ARG A 78 8.54 -3.96 -3.69
C ARG A 78 7.73 -2.67 -3.85
N GLN A 79 6.91 -2.55 -4.89
CA GLN A 79 6.01 -1.40 -5.08
C GLN A 79 4.96 -1.26 -3.96
N GLY A 80 4.56 -2.36 -3.32
CA GLY A 80 3.61 -2.33 -2.20
C GLY A 80 4.19 -1.75 -0.90
N ILE A 81 5.51 -1.81 -0.73
CA ILE A 81 6.23 -1.36 0.47
C ILE A 81 6.65 0.12 0.37
N LYS A 82 6.69 0.67 -0.85
CA LYS A 82 7.09 2.07 -1.09
C LYS A 82 6.18 3.06 -0.38
N ASN A 83 6.78 4.16 0.07
CA ASN A 83 6.05 5.30 0.60
C ASN A 83 5.11 5.87 -0.47
N PRO A 84 3.94 6.41 -0.09
CA PRO A 84 2.99 6.98 -1.05
C PRO A 84 3.61 8.01 -2.00
N GLN A 85 4.51 8.86 -1.51
CA GLN A 85 5.23 9.89 -2.29
C GLN A 85 6.16 9.31 -3.37
N GLU A 86 6.61 8.06 -3.22
CA GLU A 86 7.43 7.36 -4.23
C GLU A 86 6.57 6.63 -5.26
N ARG A 87 5.27 6.49 -5.01
CA ARG A 87 4.33 5.76 -5.88
C ARG A 87 3.55 6.69 -6.79
N SER A 88 3.25 7.90 -6.33
CA SER A 88 2.56 8.93 -7.09
C SER A 88 3.15 10.30 -6.81
N ASP A 89 3.14 11.18 -7.80
CA ASP A 89 3.64 12.56 -7.65
C ASP A 89 2.68 13.42 -6.80
N VAL A 90 1.39 13.06 -6.81
CA VAL A 90 0.29 13.81 -6.18
C VAL A 90 -0.47 12.88 -5.22
N PRO A 91 -0.98 13.38 -4.08
CA PRO A 91 -1.80 12.58 -3.18
C PRO A 91 -3.09 12.13 -3.87
N CYS A 92 -3.36 10.83 -3.88
CA CYS A 92 -4.56 10.26 -4.50
C CYS A 92 -5.77 10.32 -3.57
N THR A 93 -5.57 10.37 -2.25
CA THR A 93 -6.66 10.42 -1.26
C THR A 93 -6.58 11.66 -0.38
N GLU A 94 -7.69 12.05 0.24
CA GLU A 94 -7.72 13.20 1.16
C GLU A 94 -6.83 12.98 2.38
N ALA A 95 -6.82 11.77 2.92
CA ALA A 95 -5.92 11.40 4.02
C ALA A 95 -4.44 11.55 3.62
N GLN A 96 -4.09 11.25 2.37
CA GLN A 96 -2.72 11.43 1.87
C GLN A 96 -2.34 12.91 1.72
N LYS A 97 -3.30 13.82 1.48
CA LYS A 97 -3.00 15.27 1.39
C LYS A 97 -2.40 15.79 2.70
N ILE A 98 -2.86 15.27 3.84
CA ILE A 98 -2.35 15.63 5.16
C ILE A 98 -0.95 15.05 5.32
N GLY A 99 0.05 15.93 5.46
CA GLY A 99 1.44 15.51 5.62
C GLY A 99 2.15 15.10 4.32
N TRP A 100 1.52 15.26 3.14
CA TRP A 100 2.15 14.91 1.86
C TRP A 100 3.49 15.62 1.63
N ALA A 101 3.59 16.89 2.01
CA ALA A 101 4.82 17.68 1.90
C ALA A 101 5.66 17.69 3.18
N HIS A 102 5.37 16.81 4.15
CA HIS A 102 6.04 16.84 5.46
C HIS A 102 7.56 16.69 5.34
N ASP A 103 8.01 15.70 4.58
CA ASP A 103 9.44 15.39 4.45
C ASP A 103 10.21 16.53 3.74
N GLN A 104 9.64 17.09 2.68
CA GLN A 104 10.18 18.26 1.99
C GLN A 104 10.22 19.49 2.90
N ALA A 105 9.15 19.75 3.66
CA ALA A 105 9.09 20.87 4.60
C ALA A 105 10.10 20.72 5.76
N TRP A 106 10.37 19.48 6.19
CA TRP A 106 11.36 19.20 7.23
C TRP A 106 12.78 19.42 6.74
N LYS A 107 13.10 18.93 5.53
CA LYS A 107 14.41 19.08 4.87
C LYS A 107 14.72 20.54 4.49
N ASN A 108 13.72 21.28 3.98
CA ASN A 108 13.96 22.58 3.33
C ASN A 108 13.83 23.81 4.24
N GLY A 109 13.71 23.65 5.56
CA GLY A 109 13.77 24.83 6.43
C GLY A 109 13.19 24.68 7.83
N ARG A 110 12.29 23.73 8.08
CA ARG A 110 11.81 23.51 9.45
C ARG A 110 12.94 23.01 10.35
N ALA A 111 13.88 22.19 9.88
CA ALA A 111 14.98 21.74 10.74
C ALA A 111 15.83 22.91 11.28
N GLU A 112 16.19 23.89 10.44
CA GLU A 112 17.05 25.01 10.86
C GLU A 112 16.29 26.07 11.67
N THR A 113 15.09 26.44 11.23
CA THR A 113 14.25 27.39 11.98
C THR A 113 13.82 26.82 13.32
N ASN A 114 13.47 25.53 13.38
CA ASN A 114 13.08 24.88 14.62
C ASN A 114 14.29 24.76 15.55
N LYS A 115 15.52 24.44 15.11
CA LYS A 115 16.70 24.46 16.00
C LYS A 115 16.93 25.80 16.70
N ARG A 116 16.66 26.92 16.02
CA ARG A 116 16.87 28.26 16.59
C ARG A 116 15.92 28.55 17.77
N TRP A 117 14.67 28.10 17.68
CA TRP A 117 13.60 28.46 18.63
C TRP A 117 13.15 27.29 19.52
N TYR A 118 13.41 26.06 19.10
CA TYR A 118 13.13 24.86 19.87
C TYR A 118 14.05 24.84 21.08
N ARG A 119 13.43 25.01 22.23
CA ARG A 119 14.01 24.73 23.53
C ARG A 119 13.13 23.63 24.10
N GLY A 120 13.41 22.40 23.69
CA GLY A 120 12.76 21.23 24.28
C GLY A 120 12.90 21.31 25.79
N ARG A 121 11.83 20.99 26.53
CA ARG A 121 11.93 20.82 27.97
C ARG A 121 12.74 19.56 28.23
N GLY A 122 14.04 19.73 28.45
CA GLY A 122 14.89 18.64 28.90
C GLY A 122 14.47 18.18 30.28
N SER A 123 14.76 16.93 30.60
CA SER A 123 14.71 16.49 31.98
C SER A 123 15.78 17.24 32.78
N THR A 124 15.42 17.64 33.99
CA THR A 124 16.32 18.17 35.01
C THR A 124 16.76 17.06 35.96
N ASP A 125 17.85 17.25 36.68
CA ASP A 125 18.37 16.25 37.64
C ASP A 125 17.29 15.79 38.64
N VAL A 126 16.42 16.70 39.06
CA VAL A 126 15.30 16.42 39.97
C VAL A 126 14.27 15.51 39.32
N THR A 127 13.91 15.76 38.06
CA THR A 127 12.95 14.91 37.33
C THR A 127 13.54 13.54 37.01
N VAL A 128 14.83 13.46 36.67
CA VAL A 128 15.53 12.18 36.44
C VAL A 128 15.61 11.38 37.74
N PHE A 129 15.93 12.04 38.86
CA PHE A 129 15.92 11.41 40.18
C PHE A 129 14.53 10.88 40.53
N ALA A 130 13.48 11.67 40.31
CA ALA A 130 12.11 11.26 40.59
C ALA A 130 11.66 10.05 39.75
N GLU A 131 11.98 10.04 38.46
CA GLU A 131 11.71 8.91 37.57
C GLU A 131 12.45 7.65 38.02
N ASN A 132 13.75 7.76 38.32
CA ASN A 132 14.56 6.64 38.81
C ASN A 132 14.04 6.12 40.16
N TYR A 133 13.65 7.01 41.07
CA TYR A 133 13.09 6.62 42.36
C TYR A 133 11.73 5.91 42.19
N CYS A 134 10.83 6.43 41.34
CA CYS A 134 9.59 5.75 41.00
C CYS A 134 9.84 4.34 40.43
N ALA A 135 10.83 4.19 39.56
CA ALA A 135 11.18 2.90 38.97
C ALA A 135 11.70 1.89 40.01
N MET A 136 12.46 2.34 41.01
CA MET A 136 13.03 1.47 42.06
C MET A 136 12.07 1.19 43.22
N ALA A 137 11.38 2.22 43.71
CA ALA A 137 10.58 2.17 44.93
C ALA A 137 9.07 1.98 44.67
N GLY A 138 8.63 2.06 43.41
CA GLY A 138 7.22 1.94 43.02
C GLY A 138 6.34 3.12 43.46
N CYS A 139 6.93 4.18 44.02
CA CYS A 139 6.23 5.38 44.45
C CYS A 139 7.08 6.63 44.17
N SER A 140 6.42 7.78 44.07
CA SER A 140 7.11 9.07 43.91
C SER A 140 7.85 9.45 45.19
N PRO A 141 9.08 10.00 45.11
CA PRO A 141 9.79 10.51 46.28
C PRO A 141 9.09 11.72 46.92
N PHE A 142 8.16 12.34 46.19
CA PHE A 142 7.35 13.47 46.65
C PHE A 142 5.92 13.06 47.06
N ALA A 143 5.61 11.77 47.08
CA ALA A 143 4.30 11.30 47.54
C ALA A 143 4.15 11.55 49.04
N ASP A 144 2.98 12.05 49.45
CA ASP A 144 2.68 12.28 50.86
C ASP A 144 2.61 10.94 51.61
N LYS A 145 3.33 10.85 52.72
CA LYS A 145 3.40 9.65 53.57
C LYS A 145 2.16 9.51 54.45
N SER A 146 1.33 10.56 54.55
CA SER A 146 0.10 10.55 55.34
C SER A 146 -1.02 9.69 54.73
N THR A 147 -0.95 9.42 53.43
CA THR A 147 -1.97 8.67 52.68
C THR A 147 -1.60 7.20 52.42
N ARG A 148 -0.59 6.64 53.13
CA ARG A 148 -0.13 5.25 52.98
C ARG A 148 -0.44 4.40 54.20
#